data_AF-A0A9R0PZV5-F1
#
_entry.id   AF-A0A9R0PZV5-F1
#
_cell.length_a   1.000
_cell.length_b   1.000
_cell.length_c   1.000
_cell.angle_alpha   90.00
_cell.angle_beta   90.00
_cell.angle_gamma   90.00
#
_symmetry.space_group_name_H-M   'P 1'
#
loop_
_entity.id
_entity.type
_entity.pdbx_description
1 polymer ?
#
loop_
_entity_poly.entity_id
_entity_poly.type
_entity_poly.pdbx_seq_one_letter_code
_entity_poly.pdbx_strand_id
1 'polypeptide(L)'
;MKSLLERYQHVKEGQQLMSASTEAKFWQAEGERLRQQLHNLQENHRQLLGQHLCGLGLEDLSGLEKQLETSLHNIRLAKDQLMIDEIEEFNKKGHLVHQENVELHKKLNIIHQENIYLQNKLNGKPEANEVITSSSSRRSIAARDGANLVHLELSQPHHAERYEEPESPTLWYGEIYVL
;
A
#
# COMPACT_ATOMS: atom_id res chain seq x y z
N MET A 1 4.26 39.48 -32.18
CA MET A 1 3.11 39.95 -31.36
C MET A 1 1.86 40.33 -32.16
N LYS A 2 1.92 40.63 -33.47
CA LYS A 2 0.72 40.96 -34.27
C LYS A 2 -0.27 39.79 -34.41
N SER A 3 0.20 38.55 -34.49
CA SER A 3 -0.67 37.37 -34.68
C SER A 3 -1.60 37.03 -33.51
N LEU A 4 -1.25 37.40 -32.27
CA LEU A 4 -2.13 37.17 -31.11
C LEU A 4 -3.24 38.23 -31.04
N LEU A 5 -2.88 39.49 -31.31
CA LEU A 5 -3.82 40.60 -31.35
C LEU A 5 -4.84 40.44 -32.47
N GLU A 6 -4.37 39.99 -33.65
CA GLU A 6 -5.21 39.75 -34.83
C GLU A 6 -6.17 38.57 -34.63
N ARG A 7 -5.72 37.49 -33.97
CA ARG A 7 -6.62 36.39 -33.55
C ARG A 7 -7.64 36.85 -32.52
N TYR A 8 -7.23 37.64 -31.54
CA TYR A 8 -8.14 38.16 -30.52
C TYR A 8 -9.19 39.10 -31.14
N GLN A 9 -8.76 39.94 -32.09
CA GLN A 9 -9.62 40.86 -32.80
C GLN A 9 -10.61 40.11 -33.72
N HIS A 10 -10.19 39.05 -34.41
CA HIS A 10 -11.09 38.20 -35.19
C HIS A 10 -12.16 37.49 -34.34
N VAL A 11 -11.79 36.99 -33.16
CA VAL A 11 -12.74 36.35 -32.23
C VAL A 11 -13.68 37.39 -31.63
N LYS A 12 -13.17 38.56 -31.28
CA LYS A 12 -13.97 39.67 -30.75
C LYS A 12 -14.94 40.23 -31.78
N GLU A 13 -14.51 40.43 -33.03
CA GLU A 13 -15.38 40.88 -34.13
C GLU A 13 -16.44 39.83 -34.46
N GLY A 14 -16.10 38.53 -34.41
CA GLY A 14 -17.05 37.43 -34.56
C GLY A 14 -18.11 37.38 -33.44
N GLN A 15 -17.71 37.65 -32.19
CA GLN A 15 -18.64 37.78 -31.05
C GLN A 15 -19.48 39.05 -31.12
N GLN A 16 -18.90 40.17 -31.57
CA GLN A 16 -19.58 41.47 -31.66
C GLN A 16 -20.56 41.56 -32.85
N LEU A 17 -20.39 40.69 -33.86
CA LEU A 17 -21.34 40.48 -34.97
C LEU A 17 -22.57 39.64 -34.58
N MET A 18 -22.54 38.99 -33.42
CA MET A 18 -23.70 38.28 -32.91
C MET A 18 -24.64 39.27 -32.24
N SER A 19 -25.91 39.29 -32.68
CA SER A 19 -26.93 40.02 -31.94
C SER A 19 -27.07 39.42 -30.54
N ALA A 20 -27.50 40.20 -29.54
CA ALA A 20 -27.80 39.68 -28.20
C ALA A 20 -28.77 38.49 -28.23
N SER A 21 -29.66 38.43 -29.23
CA SER A 21 -30.55 37.30 -29.49
C SER A 21 -29.81 36.04 -29.98
N THR A 22 -28.79 36.21 -30.82
CA THR A 22 -27.98 35.10 -31.33
C THR A 22 -27.03 34.55 -30.26
N GLU A 23 -26.44 35.43 -29.46
CA GLU A 23 -25.59 35.04 -28.33
C GLU A 23 -26.39 34.30 -27.24
N ALA A 24 -27.59 34.79 -26.91
CA ALA A 24 -28.48 34.08 -25.98
C ALA A 24 -28.86 32.68 -26.49
N LYS A 25 -29.15 32.54 -27.79
CA LYS A 25 -29.43 31.22 -28.41
C LYS A 25 -28.21 30.30 -28.40
N PHE A 26 -27.01 30.84 -28.62
CA PHE A 26 -25.77 30.07 -28.55
C PHE A 26 -25.55 29.51 -27.14
N TRP A 27 -25.63 30.36 -26.12
CA TRP A 27 -25.45 29.92 -24.72
C TRP A 27 -26.55 28.97 -24.26
N GLN A 28 -27.78 29.13 -24.76
CA GLN A 28 -28.86 28.18 -24.51
C GLN A 28 -28.53 26.80 -25.11
N ALA A 29 -28.15 26.74 -26.38
CA ALA A 29 -27.80 25.50 -27.05
C ALA A 29 -26.59 24.81 -26.39
N GLU A 30 -25.59 25.60 -25.98
CA GLU A 30 -24.43 25.10 -25.25
C GLU A 30 -24.82 24.55 -23.87
N GLY A 31 -25.71 25.22 -23.15
CA GLY A 31 -26.27 24.72 -21.90
C GLY A 31 -27.05 23.42 -22.07
N GLU A 32 -27.82 23.29 -23.15
CA GLU A 32 -28.52 22.04 -23.49
C GLU A 32 -27.55 20.91 -23.83
N ARG A 33 -26.50 21.20 -24.61
CA ARG A 33 -25.42 20.25 -24.95
C ARG A 33 -24.73 19.71 -23.70
N LEU A 34 -24.36 20.60 -22.76
CA LEU A 34 -23.71 20.21 -21.51
C LEU A 34 -24.64 19.36 -20.63
N ARG A 35 -25.93 19.69 -20.56
CA ARG A 35 -26.91 18.86 -19.82
C ARG A 35 -27.04 17.46 -20.43
N GLN A 36 -27.07 17.35 -21.75
CA GLN A 36 -27.10 16.04 -22.43
C GLN A 36 -25.83 15.23 -22.15
N GLN A 37 -24.64 15.85 -22.21
CA GLN A 37 -23.39 15.18 -21.87
C GLN A 37 -23.38 14.67 -20.43
N LEU A 38 -23.84 15.49 -19.48
CA LEU A 38 -23.96 15.09 -18.08
C LEU A 38 -24.93 13.91 -17.91
N HIS A 39 -26.07 13.97 -18.57
CA HIS A 39 -27.07 12.91 -18.52
C HIS A 39 -26.51 11.58 -19.05
N ASN A 40 -25.86 11.60 -20.21
CA ASN A 40 -25.23 10.42 -20.79
C ASN A 40 -24.14 9.85 -19.89
N LEU A 41 -23.32 10.71 -19.28
CA LEU A 41 -22.28 10.27 -18.34
C LEU A 41 -22.88 9.59 -17.10
N GLN A 42 -23.94 10.16 -16.54
CA GLN A 42 -24.64 9.57 -15.39
C GLN A 42 -25.28 8.23 -15.75
N GLU A 43 -25.84 8.10 -16.95
CA GLU A 43 -26.44 6.86 -17.41
C GLU A 43 -25.39 5.77 -17.63
N ASN A 44 -24.28 6.10 -18.28
CA ASN A 44 -23.14 5.19 -18.42
C ASN A 44 -22.62 4.74 -17.06
N HIS A 45 -22.55 5.64 -16.07
CA HIS A 45 -22.13 5.27 -14.72
C HIS A 45 -23.11 4.29 -14.06
N ARG A 46 -24.42 4.50 -14.20
CA ARG A 46 -25.43 3.55 -13.72
C ARG A 46 -25.30 2.18 -14.40
N GLN A 47 -25.07 2.16 -15.71
CA GLN A 47 -24.87 0.92 -16.45
C GLN A 47 -23.62 0.17 -15.98
N LEU A 48 -22.51 0.87 -15.75
CA LEU A 48 -21.30 0.29 -15.15
C LEU A 48 -21.54 -0.29 -13.74
N LEU A 49 -22.52 0.24 -13.01
CA LEU A 49 -22.98 -0.30 -11.71
C LEU A 49 -24.00 -1.45 -11.87
N GLY A 50 -24.30 -1.89 -13.09
CA GLY A 50 -25.28 -2.93 -13.38
C GLY A 50 -26.74 -2.47 -13.28
N GLN A 51 -27.01 -1.16 -13.30
CA GLN A 51 -28.34 -0.58 -13.22
C GLN A 51 -28.83 -0.13 -14.60
N HIS A 52 -30.15 -0.03 -14.80
CA HIS A 52 -30.77 0.45 -16.05
C HIS A 52 -30.23 -0.25 -17.34
N LEU A 53 -30.03 -1.56 -17.25
CA LEU A 53 -29.58 -2.38 -18.38
C LEU A 53 -30.72 -2.74 -19.36
N CYS A 54 -31.97 -2.58 -18.92
CA CYS A 54 -33.16 -2.82 -19.74
C CYS A 54 -33.22 -1.80 -20.88
N GLY A 55 -32.84 -2.20 -22.09
CA GLY A 55 -32.79 -1.33 -23.28
C GLY A 55 -31.44 -1.39 -24.02
N LEU A 56 -30.42 -1.98 -23.40
CA LEU A 56 -29.16 -2.30 -24.08
C LEU A 56 -29.30 -3.55 -24.95
N GLY A 57 -28.67 -3.52 -26.13
CA GLY A 57 -28.56 -4.71 -26.98
C GLY A 57 -27.59 -5.74 -26.41
N LEU A 58 -27.59 -6.94 -26.97
CA LEU A 58 -26.64 -7.99 -26.57
C LEU A 58 -25.18 -7.58 -26.80
N GLU A 59 -24.89 -6.87 -27.90
CA GLU A 59 -23.55 -6.37 -28.21
C GLU A 59 -23.09 -5.33 -27.18
N ASP A 60 -23.96 -4.40 -26.81
CA ASP A 60 -23.66 -3.37 -25.81
C ASP A 60 -23.41 -3.98 -24.43
N LEU A 61 -24.24 -4.96 -24.04
CA LEU A 61 -24.08 -5.70 -22.78
C LEU A 61 -22.76 -6.48 -22.74
N SER A 62 -22.40 -7.16 -23.84
CA SER A 62 -21.13 -7.87 -23.94
C SER A 62 -19.92 -6.92 -23.90
N GLY A 63 -20.03 -5.74 -24.55
CA GLY A 63 -19.03 -4.69 -24.46
C GLY A 63 -18.84 -4.17 -23.03
N LEU A 64 -19.95 -3.93 -22.32
CA LEU A 64 -19.95 -3.50 -20.92
C LEU A 64 -19.32 -4.55 -19.99
N GLU A 65 -19.69 -5.82 -20.16
CA GLU A 65 -19.12 -6.94 -19.40
C GLU A 65 -17.61 -7.02 -19.61
N LYS A 66 -17.15 -7.02 -20.86
CA LYS A 66 -15.72 -7.07 -21.19
C LYS A 66 -14.96 -5.87 -20.61
N GLN A 67 -15.55 -4.68 -20.63
CA GLN A 67 -14.95 -3.49 -20.04
C GLN A 67 -14.80 -3.64 -18.52
N LEU A 68 -15.84 -4.11 -17.83
CA LEU A 68 -15.82 -4.35 -16.39
C LEU A 68 -14.82 -5.44 -16.01
N GLU A 69 -14.79 -6.55 -16.76
CA GLU A 69 -13.86 -7.65 -16.54
C GLU A 69 -12.40 -7.19 -16.68
N THR A 70 -12.09 -6.46 -17.76
CA THR A 70 -10.74 -5.93 -18.00
C THR A 70 -10.34 -4.94 -16.91
N SER A 71 -11.24 -4.03 -16.53
CA SER A 71 -10.95 -3.04 -15.48
C SER A 71 -10.74 -3.71 -14.12
N LEU A 72 -11.57 -4.69 -13.77
CA LEU A 72 -11.47 -5.45 -12.52
C LEU A 72 -10.17 -6.26 -12.47
N HIS A 73 -9.80 -6.89 -13.58
CA HIS A 73 -8.53 -7.61 -13.71
C HIS A 73 -7.35 -6.67 -13.46
N ASN A 74 -7.32 -5.50 -14.10
CA ASN A 74 -6.27 -4.51 -13.91
C ASN A 74 -6.20 -3.99 -12.46
N ILE A 75 -7.34 -3.75 -11.83
CA ILE A 75 -7.41 -3.33 -10.42
C ILE A 75 -6.82 -4.40 -9.51
N ARG A 76 -7.17 -5.68 -9.73
CA ARG A 76 -6.63 -6.80 -8.95
C ARG A 76 -5.12 -6.91 -9.13
N LEU A 77 -4.63 -6.91 -10.36
CA LEU A 77 -3.19 -6.93 -10.66
C LEU A 77 -2.45 -5.80 -9.96
N ALA A 78 -2.95 -4.57 -10.04
CA ALA A 78 -2.33 -3.42 -9.39
C ALA A 78 -2.32 -3.56 -7.86
N LYS A 79 -3.43 -4.02 -7.27
CA LYS A 79 -3.53 -4.25 -5.83
C LYS A 79 -2.56 -5.35 -5.38
N ASP A 80 -2.47 -6.45 -6.12
CA ASP A 80 -1.60 -7.57 -5.79
C ASP A 80 -0.12 -7.15 -5.90
N GLN A 81 0.25 -6.38 -6.93
CA GLN A 81 1.60 -5.82 -7.03
C GLN A 81 1.94 -4.90 -5.85
N LEU A 82 1.03 -3.98 -5.49
CA LEU A 82 1.22 -3.10 -4.34
C LEU A 82 1.41 -3.87 -3.03
N MET A 83 0.63 -4.95 -2.83
CA MET A 83 0.78 -5.81 -1.65
C MET A 83 2.12 -6.54 -1.63
N ILE A 84 2.59 -7.04 -2.79
CA ILE A 84 3.91 -7.67 -2.90
C ILE A 84 5.01 -6.66 -2.56
N ASP A 85 4.96 -5.47 -3.14
CA ASP A 85 5.94 -4.40 -2.90
C ASP A 85 5.99 -4.02 -1.41
N GLU A 86 4.83 -3.90 -0.77
CA GLU A 86 4.72 -3.57 0.66
C GLU A 86 5.27 -4.69 1.57
N ILE A 87 5.01 -5.96 1.23
CA ILE A 87 5.58 -7.12 1.92
C ILE A 87 7.11 -7.12 1.80
N GLU A 88 7.65 -6.86 0.61
CA GLU A 88 9.09 -6.78 0.38
C GLU A 88 9.74 -5.65 1.17
N GLU A 89 9.10 -4.47 1.22
CA GLU A 89 9.57 -3.35 2.02
C GLU A 89 9.60 -3.70 3.52
N PHE A 90 8.53 -4.30 4.04
CA PHE A 90 8.48 -4.72 5.44
C PHE A 90 9.52 -5.79 5.77
N ASN A 91 9.73 -6.76 4.88
CA ASN A 91 10.76 -7.78 5.06
C ASN A 91 12.16 -7.14 5.12
N LYS A 92 12.47 -6.21 4.22
CA LYS A 92 13.74 -5.48 4.23
C LYS A 92 13.94 -4.70 5.53
N LYS A 93 12.90 -4.00 5.99
CA LYS A 93 12.94 -3.26 7.25
C LYS A 93 13.13 -4.19 8.45
N GLY A 94 12.42 -5.32 8.48
CA GLY A 94 12.57 -6.35 9.49
C GLY A 94 13.99 -6.90 9.55
N HIS A 95 14.59 -7.21 8.39
CA HIS A 95 15.98 -7.66 8.30
C HIS A 95 16.97 -6.62 8.84
N LEU A 96 16.81 -5.34 8.47
CA LEU A 96 17.69 -4.27 8.96
C LEU A 96 17.62 -4.12 10.49
N VAL A 97 16.40 -4.09 11.05
CA VAL A 97 16.20 -3.98 12.50
C VAL A 97 16.76 -5.20 13.23
N HIS A 98 16.57 -6.40 12.67
CA HIS A 98 17.14 -7.62 13.24
C HIS A 98 18.68 -7.59 13.24
N GLN A 99 19.30 -7.15 12.15
CA GLN A 99 20.75 -7.00 12.06
C GLN A 99 21.29 -6.02 13.10
N GLU A 100 20.68 -4.83 13.23
CA GLU A 100 21.07 -3.85 14.24
C GLU A 100 20.91 -4.40 15.67
N ASN A 101 19.80 -5.10 15.93
CA ASN A 101 19.55 -5.72 17.22
C ASN A 101 20.64 -6.76 17.58
N VAL A 102 21.02 -7.60 16.63
CA VAL A 102 22.12 -8.57 16.80
C VAL A 102 23.45 -7.85 17.11
N GLU A 103 23.76 -6.76 16.43
CA GLU A 103 24.97 -5.98 16.70
C GLU A 103 24.96 -5.34 18.09
N LEU A 104 23.82 -4.77 18.51
CA LEU A 104 23.66 -4.19 19.84
C LEU A 104 23.82 -5.24 20.93
N HIS A 105 23.26 -6.44 20.75
CA HIS A 105 23.45 -7.55 21.69
C HIS A 105 24.92 -7.98 21.79
N LYS A 106 25.65 -8.03 20.67
CA LYS A 106 27.10 -8.30 20.69
C LYS A 106 27.85 -7.25 21.49
N LYS A 107 27.57 -5.96 21.27
CA LYS A 107 28.19 -4.84 22.01
C LYS A 107 27.87 -4.91 23.51
N LEU A 108 26.61 -5.20 23.86
CA LEU A 108 26.17 -5.36 25.25
C LEU A 108 26.93 -6.50 25.93
N ASN A 109 27.07 -7.64 25.26
CA ASN A 109 27.80 -8.79 25.81
C ASN A 109 29.27 -8.46 26.10
N ILE A 110 29.94 -7.74 25.19
CA ILE A 110 31.33 -7.27 25.40
C ILE A 110 31.42 -6.36 26.63
N ILE A 111 30.54 -5.34 26.73
CA ILE A 111 30.51 -4.41 27.87
C ILE A 111 30.23 -5.17 29.17
N HIS A 112 29.31 -6.15 29.14
CA HIS A 112 28.98 -6.96 30.31
C HIS A 112 30.18 -7.78 30.79
N GLN A 113 30.91 -8.42 29.87
CA GLN A 113 32.13 -9.17 30.18
C GLN A 113 33.22 -8.26 30.76
N GLU A 114 33.43 -7.07 30.17
CA GLU A 114 34.39 -6.09 30.68
C GLU A 114 34.00 -5.60 32.08
N ASN A 115 32.71 -5.34 32.32
CA ASN A 115 32.22 -4.92 33.64
C ASN A 115 32.48 -6.00 34.71
N ILE A 116 32.18 -7.27 34.40
CA ILE A 116 32.50 -8.39 35.28
C ILE A 116 34.00 -8.46 35.58
N TYR A 117 34.84 -8.32 34.53
CA TYR A 117 36.29 -8.33 34.69
C TYR A 117 36.77 -7.21 35.61
N LEU A 118 36.26 -5.98 35.44
CA LEU A 118 36.60 -4.83 36.28
C LEU A 118 36.13 -5.00 37.73
N GLN A 119 34.91 -5.52 37.94
CA GLN A 119 34.39 -5.83 39.29
C GLN A 119 35.27 -6.85 40.01
N ASN A 120 35.68 -7.92 39.32
CA ASN A 120 36.58 -8.91 39.89
C ASN A 120 37.96 -8.31 40.23
N LYS A 121 38.46 -7.39 39.42
CA LYS A 121 39.74 -6.69 39.69
C LYS A 121 39.66 -5.73 40.87
N LEU A 122 38.52 -5.05 41.07
CA LEU A 122 38.28 -4.17 42.22
C LEU A 122 38.11 -4.95 43.52
N ASN A 123 37.48 -6.12 43.47
CA ASN A 123 37.30 -7.01 44.62
C ASN A 123 38.56 -7.85 44.92
N GLY A 124 39.54 -7.89 44.00
CA GLY A 124 40.82 -8.56 44.17
C GLY A 124 41.91 -7.65 44.74
N LYS A 125 41.85 -7.35 46.05
CA LYS A 125 43.03 -6.99 46.86
C LYS A 125 43.17 -7.97 48.03
N PRO A 126 44.40 -8.39 48.39
CA PRO A 126 44.62 -9.45 49.36
C PRO A 126 44.24 -9.00 50.77
N GLU A 127 43.43 -9.82 51.44
CA GLU A 127 43.35 -9.80 52.90
C GLU A 127 44.74 -10.10 53.48
N ALA A 128 45.34 -9.09 54.10
CA ALA A 128 46.23 -9.24 55.25
C ALA A 128 46.20 -7.93 56.04
N ASN A 129 45.12 -7.71 56.78
CA ASN A 129 45.13 -7.34 58.21
C ASN A 129 43.78 -6.74 58.62
N GLU A 130 43.07 -7.53 59.42
CA GLU A 130 42.42 -7.17 60.69
C GLU A 130 41.52 -5.90 60.78
N VAL A 131 40.32 -6.16 61.31
CA VAL A 131 39.40 -5.27 62.05
C VAL A 131 38.22 -4.64 61.27
N ILE A 132 37.06 -5.26 61.49
CA ILE A 132 35.71 -4.73 61.76
C ILE A 132 35.19 -3.55 60.89
N THR A 133 34.02 -3.75 60.28
CA THR A 133 32.77 -2.95 60.42
C THR A 133 32.07 -2.62 59.09
N SER A 134 30.75 -2.85 59.09
CA SER A 134 29.68 -2.18 58.32
C SER A 134 29.49 -2.46 56.82
N SER A 135 28.43 -3.25 56.58
CA SER A 135 27.28 -2.95 55.71
C SER A 135 27.52 -2.32 54.33
N SER A 136 27.24 -3.09 53.28
CA SER A 136 26.58 -2.56 52.07
C SER A 136 25.86 -3.68 51.32
N SER A 137 24.60 -3.41 50.97
CA SER A 137 23.64 -4.35 50.38
C SER A 137 24.19 -5.10 49.17
N ARG A 138 24.34 -6.42 49.31
CA ARG A 138 24.33 -7.36 48.19
C ARG A 138 22.93 -7.37 47.58
N ARG A 139 22.71 -6.61 46.50
CA ARG A 139 21.63 -6.91 45.54
C ARG A 139 22.24 -7.64 44.36
N SER A 140 22.28 -8.96 44.46
CA SER A 140 22.52 -9.86 43.33
C SER A 140 21.27 -9.85 42.44
N ILE A 141 21.33 -9.22 41.27
CA ILE A 141 20.42 -9.56 40.18
C ILE A 141 20.99 -10.82 39.56
N ALA A 142 20.55 -11.96 40.08
CA ALA A 142 20.89 -13.26 39.57
C ALA A 142 20.39 -13.38 38.12
N ALA A 143 21.26 -13.97 37.30
CA ALA A 143 21.00 -14.36 35.92
C ALA A 143 19.61 -14.98 35.74
N ARG A 144 18.84 -14.45 34.80
CA ARG A 144 17.81 -15.22 34.10
C ARG A 144 18.20 -15.30 32.64
N ASP A 145 18.81 -16.44 32.34
CA ASP A 145 18.81 -17.20 31.09
C ASP A 145 18.93 -16.46 29.77
N GLY A 146 19.99 -16.84 29.05
CA GLY A 146 20.12 -16.70 27.60
C GLY A 146 19.14 -17.61 26.85
N ALA A 147 17.84 -17.38 27.02
CA ALA A 147 16.77 -18.10 26.31
C ALA A 147 15.92 -17.19 25.40
N ASN A 148 16.12 -15.88 25.41
CA ASN A 148 15.40 -14.96 24.51
C ASN A 148 16.31 -14.54 23.34
N LEU A 149 16.78 -15.51 22.56
CA LEU A 149 17.10 -15.24 21.17
C LEU A 149 15.76 -14.89 20.52
N VAL A 150 15.47 -13.59 20.37
CA VAL A 150 14.27 -13.13 19.66
C VAL A 150 14.49 -13.43 18.18
N HIS A 151 14.20 -14.68 17.81
CA HIS A 151 14.14 -15.13 16.42
C HIS A 151 12.85 -14.57 15.84
N LEU A 152 12.93 -13.36 15.29
CA LEU A 152 11.86 -12.79 14.46
C LEU A 152 11.90 -13.53 13.12
N GLU A 153 11.47 -14.79 13.14
CA GLU A 153 11.15 -15.52 11.93
C GLU A 153 9.92 -14.84 11.31
N LEU A 154 10.17 -13.96 10.35
CA LEU A 154 9.16 -13.54 9.41
C LEU A 154 8.75 -14.80 8.66
N SER A 155 7.51 -15.24 8.82
CA SER A 155 6.93 -16.35 8.08
C SER A 155 7.16 -16.11 6.59
N GLN A 156 8.10 -16.84 5.99
CA GLN A 156 8.28 -16.78 4.55
C GLN A 156 7.04 -17.40 3.91
N PRO A 157 6.52 -16.83 2.81
CA PRO A 157 5.50 -17.50 2.03
C PRO A 157 6.13 -18.78 1.46
N HIS A 158 5.59 -19.94 1.83
CA HIS A 158 5.99 -21.22 1.26
C HIS A 158 5.66 -21.24 -0.23
N HIS A 159 6.56 -20.74 -1.08
CA HIS A 159 6.60 -21.10 -2.49
C HIS A 159 7.45 -22.36 -2.61
N ALA A 160 6.79 -23.51 -2.51
CA ALA A 160 7.35 -24.74 -3.07
C ALA A 160 7.15 -24.66 -4.58
N GLU A 161 8.26 -24.47 -5.32
CA GLU A 161 8.34 -24.84 -6.72
C GLU A 161 8.00 -26.33 -6.84
N ARG A 162 6.76 -26.62 -7.23
CA ARG A 162 6.42 -27.88 -7.88
C ARG A 162 5.76 -27.51 -9.20
N TYR A 163 6.54 -27.65 -10.27
CA TYR A 163 6.03 -27.68 -11.62
C TYR A 163 5.08 -28.88 -11.75
N GLU A 164 3.78 -28.63 -11.69
CA GLU A 164 2.77 -29.50 -12.29
C GLU A 164 1.96 -28.66 -13.28
N GLU A 165 1.79 -29.26 -14.46
CA GLU A 165 1.20 -28.78 -15.71
C GLU A 165 -0.23 -28.21 -15.54
N PRO A 166 -0.71 -27.27 -16.38
CA PRO A 166 -1.99 -26.61 -16.12
C PRO A 166 -3.15 -27.55 -16.48
N GLU A 167 -3.77 -28.17 -15.47
CA GLU A 167 -5.13 -28.65 -15.64
C GLU A 167 -6.09 -27.45 -15.74
N SER A 168 -6.91 -27.50 -16.80
CA SER A 168 -7.90 -26.51 -17.23
C SER A 168 -8.72 -25.88 -16.11
N PRO A 169 -9.12 -24.60 -16.23
CA PRO A 169 -9.86 -23.90 -15.19
C PRO A 169 -11.22 -24.58 -14.94
N THR A 170 -11.37 -25.18 -13.77
CA THR A 170 -12.65 -25.65 -13.25
C THR A 170 -13.54 -24.42 -13.07
N LEU A 171 -14.56 -24.32 -13.91
CA LEU A 171 -15.61 -23.32 -13.86
C LEU A 171 -16.33 -23.43 -12.50
N TRP A 172 -16.01 -22.52 -11.57
CA TRP A 172 -16.83 -22.28 -10.39
C TRP A 172 -18.11 -21.53 -10.82
N TYR A 173 -19.02 -22.26 -11.47
CA TYR A 173 -20.40 -21.82 -11.52
C TYR A 173 -20.94 -21.95 -10.10
N GLY A 174 -21.25 -20.81 -9.48
CA GLY A 174 -22.01 -20.77 -8.25
C GLY A 174 -23.31 -21.55 -8.44
N GLU A 175 -23.46 -22.63 -7.69
CA GLU A 175 -24.72 -23.34 -7.57
C GLU A 175 -25.74 -22.39 -6.91
N ILE A 176 -26.61 -21.80 -7.74
CA ILE A 176 -27.89 -21.29 -7.27
C ILE A 176 -28.78 -22.53 -7.08
N TYR A 177 -28.78 -23.10 -5.88
CA TYR A 177 -29.87 -23.99 -5.47
C TYR A 177 -31.04 -23.14 -4.98
N VAL A 178 -32.05 -23.02 -5.85
CA VAL A 178 -33.41 -22.65 -5.45
C VAL A 178 -34.07 -23.89 -4.87
N LEU A 179 -34.47 -23.81 -3.60
CA LEU A 179 -35.66 -24.47 -3.05
C LEU A 179 -36.38 -23.46 -2.14
#